data_AF-A0A1D1W1P5-F1
#
_entry.id   AF-A0A1D1W1P5-F1
#
_cell.length_a   1.000
_cell.length_b   1.000
_cell.length_c   1.000
_cell.angle_alpha   90.00
_cell.angle_beta   90.00
_cell.angle_gamma   90.00
#
_symmetry.space_group_name_H-M   'P 1'
#
loop_
_entity.id
_entity.type
_entity.pdbx_description
1 polymer ?
#
loop_
_entity_poly.entity_id
_entity_poly.type
_entity_poly.pdbx_seq_one_letter_code
_entity_poly.pdbx_strand_id
1 'polypeptide(L)'
;MFQSNLTECQAGRCVIDDIQFSVMNVLIKHMYCDVSREDIQNGTAAIFIAADKYQLASLVNQCEQVLVANMTQENVVDFLTLADGINAPFLKNAAFGFMKAHSAAMKLSGAIKKLCENASHELFT
;
A
#
# COMPACT_ATOMS: atom_id res chain seq x y z
N MET A 1 -19.10 -5.68 10.26
CA MET A 1 -19.72 -6.17 9.00
C MET A 1 -20.63 -7.36 9.24
N PHE A 2 -20.11 -8.54 9.62
CA PHE A 2 -20.92 -9.76 9.79
C PHE A 2 -21.57 -9.95 11.16
N GLN A 3 -21.23 -9.11 12.14
CA GLN A 3 -21.87 -9.06 13.46
C GLN A 3 -22.73 -7.80 13.63
N SER A 4 -23.02 -7.13 12.52
CA SER A 4 -23.73 -5.85 12.48
C SER A 4 -25.14 -6.09 11.95
N ASN A 5 -26.13 -5.30 12.39
CA ASN A 5 -27.53 -5.42 11.95
C ASN A 5 -27.77 -4.80 10.55
N LEU A 6 -26.79 -4.94 9.65
CA LEU A 6 -26.77 -4.37 8.31
C LEU A 6 -27.33 -5.35 7.28
N THR A 7 -27.70 -4.83 6.12
CA THR A 7 -28.29 -5.58 5.00
C THR A 7 -27.45 -6.78 4.56
N GLU A 8 -26.13 -6.66 4.59
CA GLU A 8 -25.18 -7.70 4.21
C GLU A 8 -25.25 -8.90 5.15
N CYS A 9 -25.54 -8.67 6.44
CA CYS A 9 -25.73 -9.72 7.43
C CYS A 9 -27.07 -10.44 7.23
N GLN A 10 -28.12 -9.73 6.81
CA GLN A 10 -29.46 -10.30 6.62
C GLN A 10 -29.61 -11.03 5.28
N ALA A 11 -28.95 -10.53 4.23
CA ALA A 11 -29.00 -11.12 2.90
C ALA A 11 -28.03 -12.32 2.72
N GLY A 12 -27.07 -12.50 3.64
CA GLY A 12 -26.00 -13.50 3.50
C GLY A 12 -25.10 -13.27 2.28
N ARG A 13 -25.13 -12.06 1.71
CA ARG A 13 -24.39 -11.66 0.50
C ARG A 13 -23.77 -10.30 0.74
N CYS A 14 -22.48 -10.20 0.41
CA CYS A 14 -21.74 -8.95 0.35
C CYS A 14 -21.36 -8.67 -1.11
N VAL A 15 -21.57 -7.43 -1.56
CA VAL A 15 -21.13 -6.96 -2.89
C VAL A 15 -19.96 -6.01 -2.67
N ILE A 16 -18.85 -6.26 -3.37
CA ILE A 16 -17.63 -5.45 -3.32
C ILE A 16 -17.32 -5.04 -4.75
N ASP A 17 -17.49 -3.75 -5.05
CA ASP A 17 -17.33 -3.15 -6.38
C ASP A 17 -16.06 -2.31 -6.51
N ASP A 18 -15.44 -1.93 -5.39
CA ASP A 18 -14.30 -1.02 -5.35
C ASP A 18 -12.92 -1.72 -5.43
N ILE A 19 -12.90 -3.06 -5.56
CA ILE A 19 -11.67 -3.86 -5.56
C ILE A 19 -11.66 -4.81 -6.74
N GLN A 20 -10.52 -4.86 -7.44
CA GLN A 20 -10.35 -5.80 -8.54
C GLN A 20 -10.35 -7.25 -8.07
N PHE A 21 -10.92 -8.13 -8.90
CA PHE A 21 -11.01 -9.56 -8.61
C PHE A 21 -9.65 -10.19 -8.28
N SER A 22 -8.59 -9.82 -8.97
CA SER A 22 -7.22 -10.31 -8.71
C SER A 22 -6.75 -9.99 -7.29
N VAL A 23 -6.99 -8.77 -6.82
CA VAL A 23 -6.64 -8.31 -5.46
C VAL A 23 -7.49 -9.02 -4.42
N MET A 24 -8.81 -9.10 -4.66
CA MET A 24 -9.73 -9.79 -3.75
C MET A 24 -9.40 -11.28 -3.63
N ASN A 25 -8.97 -11.92 -4.71
CA ASN A 25 -8.55 -13.31 -4.69
C ASN A 25 -7.32 -13.52 -3.78
N VAL A 26 -6.34 -12.61 -3.80
CA VAL A 26 -5.18 -12.66 -2.90
C VAL A 26 -5.61 -12.45 -1.44
N LEU A 27 -6.53 -11.51 -1.18
CA LEU A 27 -7.07 -11.28 0.17
C LEU A 27 -7.77 -12.51 0.73
N ILE A 28 -8.68 -13.12 -0.03
CA ILE A 28 -9.39 -14.34 0.38
C ILE A 28 -8.40 -15.48 0.57
N LYS A 29 -7.46 -15.65 -0.37
CA LYS A 29 -6.41 -16.66 -0.25
C LYS A 29 -5.63 -16.48 1.05
N HIS A 30 -5.25 -15.24 1.41
CA HIS A 30 -4.56 -14.94 2.67
C HIS A 30 -5.40 -15.22 3.92
N MET A 31 -6.73 -15.00 3.87
CA MET A 31 -7.61 -15.27 5.01
C MET A 31 -7.73 -16.77 5.32
N TYR A 32 -7.68 -17.62 4.28
CA TYR A 32 -7.89 -19.06 4.42
C TYR A 32 -6.59 -19.88 4.34
N CYS A 33 -5.53 -19.32 3.78
CA CYS A 33 -4.24 -19.95 3.55
C CYS A 33 -3.12 -18.90 3.67
N ASP A 34 -1.88 -19.33 3.79
CA ASP A 34 -0.76 -18.40 3.57
C ASP A 34 -0.60 -18.10 2.07
N VAL A 35 -0.30 -16.84 1.75
CA VAL A 35 0.02 -16.39 0.38
C VAL A 35 1.53 -16.35 0.20
N SER A 36 1.98 -16.65 -1.01
CA SER A 36 3.40 -16.56 -1.33
C SER A 36 3.78 -15.13 -1.73
N ARG A 37 5.08 -14.81 -1.68
CA ARG A 37 5.59 -13.53 -2.16
C ARG A 37 5.23 -13.26 -3.64
N GLU A 38 5.14 -14.32 -4.43
CA GLU A 38 4.84 -14.27 -5.86
C GLU A 38 3.39 -13.84 -6.11
N ASP A 39 2.45 -14.27 -5.25
CA ASP A 39 1.05 -13.86 -5.30
C ASP A 39 0.90 -12.34 -5.06
N ILE A 40 1.79 -11.75 -4.25
CA ILE A 40 1.75 -10.34 -3.85
C ILE A 40 2.45 -9.44 -4.87
N GLN A 41 3.42 -9.98 -5.61
CA GLN A 41 4.32 -9.20 -6.46
C GLN A 41 3.60 -8.49 -7.61
N ASN A 42 2.52 -9.09 -8.11
CA ASN A 42 1.69 -8.50 -9.15
C ASN A 42 0.60 -7.61 -8.53
N GLY A 43 0.77 -6.29 -8.60
CA GLY A 43 -0.20 -5.33 -8.05
C GLY A 43 -0.05 -5.08 -6.55
N THR A 44 1.17 -5.20 -6.00
CA THR A 44 1.45 -5.03 -4.56
C THR A 44 0.84 -3.77 -3.95
N ALA A 45 0.84 -2.63 -4.66
CA ALA A 45 0.25 -1.39 -4.15
C ALA A 45 -1.27 -1.49 -3.92
N ALA A 46 -2.01 -2.12 -4.85
CA ALA A 46 -3.45 -2.31 -4.71
C ALA A 46 -3.78 -3.33 -3.62
N ILE A 47 -2.99 -4.40 -3.53
CA ILE A 47 -3.10 -5.40 -2.46
C ILE A 47 -2.81 -4.76 -1.11
N PHE A 48 -1.83 -3.86 -1.02
CA PHE A 48 -1.47 -3.15 0.20
C PHE A 48 -2.60 -2.26 0.71
N ILE A 49 -3.18 -1.43 -0.17
CA ILE A 49 -4.35 -0.59 0.17
C ILE A 49 -5.53 -1.45 0.64
N ALA A 50 -5.80 -2.54 -0.08
CA ALA A 50 -6.92 -3.39 0.25
C ALA A 50 -6.67 -4.22 1.53
N ALA A 51 -5.43 -4.63 1.78
CA ALA A 51 -5.05 -5.33 3.01
C ALA A 51 -5.24 -4.44 4.25
N ASP A 52 -4.90 -3.16 4.16
CA ASP A 52 -5.18 -2.18 5.21
C ASP A 52 -6.69 -1.97 5.41
N LYS A 53 -7.44 -1.77 4.32
CA LYS A 53 -8.91 -1.62 4.36
C LYS A 53 -9.62 -2.78 5.07
N TYR A 54 -9.15 -4.01 4.87
CA TYR A 54 -9.70 -5.21 5.52
C TYR A 54 -8.95 -5.61 6.80
N GLN A 55 -8.02 -4.77 7.27
CA GLN A 55 -7.28 -4.92 8.53
C GLN A 55 -6.47 -6.22 8.62
N LEU A 56 -5.89 -6.65 7.50
CA LEU A 56 -5.06 -7.85 7.40
C LEU A 56 -3.59 -7.51 7.66
N ALA A 57 -3.25 -7.25 8.93
CA ALA A 57 -1.91 -6.77 9.33
C ALA A 57 -0.75 -7.66 8.85
N SER A 58 -0.91 -8.98 8.83
CA SER A 58 0.12 -9.90 8.32
C SER A 58 0.40 -9.68 6.83
N LEU A 59 -0.64 -9.48 6.02
CA LEU A 59 -0.52 -9.21 4.60
C LEU A 59 0.07 -7.83 4.32
N VAL A 60 -0.31 -6.82 5.11
CA VAL A 60 0.29 -5.46 5.06
C VAL A 60 1.80 -5.56 5.25
N ASN A 61 2.27 -6.25 6.29
CA ASN A 61 3.70 -6.43 6.56
C ASN A 61 4.44 -7.14 5.42
N GLN A 62 3.82 -8.16 4.81
CA GLN A 62 4.40 -8.86 3.67
C GLN A 62 4.50 -7.96 2.43
N CYS A 63 3.46 -7.18 2.16
CA CYS A 63 3.46 -6.19 1.09
C CYS A 63 4.55 -5.14 1.31
N GLU A 64 4.72 -4.61 2.53
CA GLU A 64 5.81 -3.67 2.84
C GLU A 64 7.18 -4.27 2.51
N GLN A 65 7.44 -5.52 2.87
CA GLN A 65 8.72 -6.19 2.57
C GLN A 65 8.94 -6.34 1.06
N VAL A 66 7.89 -6.55 0.27
CA VAL A 66 7.97 -6.59 -1.19
C VAL A 66 8.23 -5.20 -1.76
N LEU A 67 7.55 -4.17 -1.26
CA LEU A 67 7.72 -2.78 -1.71
C LEU A 67 9.12 -2.26 -1.38
N VAL A 68 9.62 -2.51 -0.17
CA VAL A 68 10.99 -2.13 0.22
C VAL A 68 12.04 -2.83 -0.64
N ALA A 69 11.84 -4.12 -0.96
CA ALA A 69 12.77 -4.86 -1.80
C ALA A 69 12.80 -4.38 -3.27
N ASN A 70 11.68 -3.87 -3.78
CA ASN A 70 11.55 -3.33 -5.14
C ASN A 70 11.73 -1.80 -5.21
N MET A 71 12.25 -1.19 -4.15
CA MET A 71 12.43 0.26 -4.08
C MET A 71 13.54 0.73 -5.03
N THR A 72 13.24 1.75 -5.82
CA THR A 72 14.12 2.36 -6.82
C THR A 72 14.03 3.89 -6.73
N GLN A 73 14.92 4.58 -7.44
CA GLN A 73 14.93 6.03 -7.44
C GLN A 73 13.68 6.66 -8.11
N GLU A 74 13.01 5.90 -8.97
CA GLU A 74 11.85 6.37 -9.70
C GLU A 74 10.57 6.19 -8.88
N ASN A 75 10.47 5.10 -8.11
CA ASN A 75 9.25 4.73 -7.38
C ASN A 75 9.24 5.12 -5.90
N VAL A 76 10.37 5.53 -5.31
CA VAL A 76 10.44 5.81 -3.86
C VAL A 76 9.47 6.91 -3.44
N VAL A 77 9.21 7.87 -4.34
CA VAL A 77 8.28 8.98 -4.09
C VAL A 77 6.86 8.46 -3.99
N ASP A 78 6.45 7.60 -4.92
CA ASP A 78 5.14 6.99 -4.94
C ASP A 78 4.95 6.03 -3.75
N PHE A 79 6.01 5.34 -3.33
CA PHE A 79 5.96 4.49 -2.14
C PHE A 79 5.87 5.29 -0.85
N LEU A 80 6.44 6.49 -0.81
CA LEU A 80 6.34 7.38 0.34
C LEU A 80 4.91 7.92 0.48
N THR A 81 4.29 8.37 -0.62
CA THR A 81 2.89 8.84 -0.60
C THR A 81 1.93 7.70 -0.26
N LEU A 82 2.17 6.49 -0.80
CA LEU A 82 1.43 5.29 -0.44
C LEU A 82 1.56 4.95 1.06
N ALA A 83 2.78 5.02 1.61
CA ALA A 83 3.04 4.75 3.01
C ALA A 83 2.37 5.78 3.93
N ASP A 84 2.33 7.05 3.52
CA ASP A 84 1.63 8.10 4.26
C ASP A 84 0.12 7.90 4.27
N GLY A 85 -0.47 7.51 3.14
CA GLY A 85 -1.92 7.24 3.04
C GLY A 85 -2.40 6.08 3.90
N ILE A 86 -1.58 5.03 4.08
CA ILE A 86 -1.90 3.83 4.86
C ILE A 86 -1.32 3.89 6.29
N ASN A 87 -0.62 4.99 6.62
CA ASN A 87 0.09 5.14 7.89
C ASN A 87 1.02 3.94 8.19
N ALA A 88 1.87 3.61 7.20
CA ALA A 88 2.78 2.47 7.22
C ALA A 88 4.22 2.92 7.60
N PRO A 89 4.58 2.91 8.90
CA PRO A 89 5.81 3.55 9.37
C PRO A 89 7.07 2.82 8.89
N PHE A 90 7.01 1.51 8.68
CA PHE A 90 8.17 0.74 8.24
C PHE A 90 8.53 1.06 6.79
N LEU A 91 7.56 1.03 5.88
CA LEU A 91 7.76 1.45 4.49
C LEU A 91 8.20 2.92 4.41
N LYS A 92 7.59 3.81 5.19
CA LYS A 92 7.96 5.24 5.26
C LYS A 92 9.41 5.43 5.68
N ASN A 93 9.85 4.77 6.76
CA ASN A 93 11.23 4.87 7.24
C ASN A 93 12.24 4.31 6.24
N ALA A 94 11.90 3.19 5.57
CA ALA A 94 12.73 2.62 4.53
C ALA A 94 12.88 3.57 3.32
N ALA A 95 11.78 4.19 2.89
CA ALA A 95 11.77 5.18 1.80
C ALA A 95 12.61 6.42 2.15
N PHE A 96 12.48 6.96 3.36
CA PHE A 96 13.33 8.06 3.82
C PHE A 96 14.81 7.68 3.90
N GLY A 97 15.13 6.49 4.39
CA GLY A 97 16.49 5.97 4.43
C GLY A 97 17.10 5.88 3.03
N PHE A 98 16.34 5.33 2.08
CA PHE A 98 16.75 5.22 0.68
C PHE A 98 16.97 6.59 0.03
N MET A 99 16.05 7.54 0.26
CA MET A 99 16.15 8.91 -0.26
C MET A 99 17.36 9.64 0.32
N LYS A 100 17.66 9.48 1.61
CA LYS A 100 18.83 10.08 2.26
C LYS A 100 20.13 9.56 1.64
N ALA A 101 20.22 8.23 1.42
CA ALA A 101 21.37 7.58 0.80
C ALA A 101 21.60 8.02 -0.65
N HIS A 102 20.51 8.29 -1.41
CA HIS A 102 20.56 8.67 -2.83
C HIS A 102 20.29 10.17 -3.07
N SER A 103 20.43 11.00 -2.03
CA SER A 103 20.01 12.41 -2.05
C SER A 103 20.70 13.25 -3.13
N ALA A 104 21.94 12.93 -3.52
CA ALA A 104 22.63 13.59 -4.62
C ALA A 104 22.03 13.26 -6.00
N ALA A 105 21.67 11.99 -6.24
CA ALA A 105 21.05 11.54 -7.49
C ALA A 105 19.58 12.01 -7.62
N MET A 106 18.84 11.98 -6.51
CA MET A 106 17.43 12.42 -6.44
C MET A 106 17.24 13.92 -6.67
N LYS A 107 18.19 14.74 -6.22
CA LYS A 107 18.18 16.18 -6.49
C LYS A 107 18.35 16.48 -7.99
N LEU A 108 19.12 15.63 -8.68
CA LEU A 108 19.39 15.78 -10.11
C LEU A 108 18.17 15.39 -10.96
N SER A 109 17.43 14.34 -10.57
CA SER A 109 16.23 13.92 -11.33
C SER A 109 15.00 14.79 -11.08
N GLY A 110 15.05 15.72 -10.12
CA GLY A 110 13.94 16.62 -9.79
C GLY A 110 12.78 15.95 -9.05
N ALA A 111 12.86 14.65 -8.73
CA ALA A 111 11.81 13.91 -8.01
C ALA A 111 11.46 14.53 -6.65
N ILE A 112 12.47 15.07 -5.94
CA ILE A 112 12.25 15.76 -4.64
C ILE A 112 11.45 17.05 -4.81
N LYS A 113 11.56 17.76 -5.94
CA LYS A 113 10.78 18.99 -6.16
C LYS A 113 9.29 18.70 -6.26
N LYS A 114 8.91 17.62 -6.95
CA LYS A 114 7.52 17.16 -7.06
C LYS A 114 6.91 16.81 -5.70
N LEU A 115 7.70 16.21 -4.81
CA LEU A 115 7.32 15.92 -3.43
C LEU A 115 7.08 17.19 -2.61
N CYS A 116 7.96 18.19 -2.71
CA CYS A 116 7.78 19.47 -2.04
C CYS A 116 6.55 20.23 -2.56
N GLU A 117 6.27 20.17 -3.86
CA GLU A 117 5.10 20.80 -4.47
C GLU A 117 3.79 20.10 -4.02
N ASN A 118 3.74 18.76 -4.01
CA ASN A 118 2.57 18.01 -3.56
C ASN A 118 2.32 18.14 -2.05
N ALA A 119 3.36 18.06 -1.23
CA ALA A 119 3.22 18.25 0.23
C ALA A 119 2.77 19.67 0.60
N SER A 120 3.05 20.67 -0.25
CA SER A 120 2.54 22.03 -0.07
C SER A 120 1.03 22.15 -0.35
N HIS A 121 0.47 21.25 -1.16
CA HIS A 121 -0.95 21.27 -1.53
C HIS A 121 -1.85 20.59 -0.48
N GLU A 122 -1.33 19.61 0.27
CA GLU A 122 -2.07 18.92 1.36
C GLU A 122 -2.13 19.72 2.67
N LEU A 123 -1.29 20.76 2.85
CA LEU A 123 -1.31 21.63 4.03
C LEU A 123 -2.27 22.83 3.91
N PHE A 124 -2.91 23.01 2.75
CA PHE A 124 -3.81 24.14 2.46
C PHE A 124 -5.21 23.73 1.98
N THR A 125 -5.63 22.48 2.18
CA THR A 125 -7.03 22.05 2.00
C THR A 125 -7.53 21.39 3.27
#